data_AF-A0A2W7NSB3-F1
#
_entry.id   AF-A0A2W7NSB3-F1
#
_cell.length_a   1.000
_cell.length_b   1.000
_cell.length_c   1.000
_cell.angle_alpha   90.00
_cell.angle_beta   90.00
_cell.angle_gamma   90.00
#
_symmetry.space_group_name_H-M   'P 1'
#
loop_
_entity.id
_entity.type
_entity.pdbx_description
1 polymer ?
#
loop_
_entity_poly.entity_id
_entity_poly.type
_entity_poly.pdbx_seq_one_letter_code
_entity_poly.pdbx_strand_id
1 'polypeptide(L)'
;MKQKLLLTITLWLTLLGSAWAQTNNALYFDGTNDYVRIKAINPSNFTVEAWVCPTALGKDQAILSTLSTNSNTGMELHIASDNIPVLTIHGGIGFIDIKGTTAITANTWTHIAATYNGYSASIYVNGVQTKSVLANTYQAGTQALYLGRRLMSGVLFFTGKIDEVRVWNSSRTQAEIIEAMTSNLTGTETGLLAYYTFNQGMVNGNNSGVNTLYDATTNRNNGSLTYFTLSGTTSNWVEGYNSDSYTDTIYVYTDQIVLADTAGSSQAFFRLFKQKLDY
;
A
#
# COMPACT_ATOMS: atom_id res chain seq x y z
N MET A 1 33.74 62.60 -29.92
CA MET A 1 33.79 61.56 -28.85
C MET A 1 32.73 60.52 -29.15
N LYS A 2 33.10 59.26 -29.42
CA LYS A 2 32.15 58.15 -29.64
C LYS A 2 32.16 57.25 -28.40
N GLN A 3 31.04 57.17 -27.69
CA GLN A 3 30.84 56.28 -26.54
C GLN A 3 30.81 54.82 -27.00
N LYS A 4 31.63 53.97 -26.38
CA LYS A 4 31.53 52.51 -26.50
C LYS A 4 30.51 52.01 -25.48
N LEU A 5 29.42 51.42 -25.96
CA LEU A 5 28.43 50.72 -25.15
C LEU A 5 28.96 49.31 -24.87
N LEU A 6 29.22 48.98 -23.61
CA LEU A 6 29.61 47.63 -23.19
C LEU A 6 28.32 46.85 -22.86
N LEU A 7 28.00 45.81 -23.63
CA LEU A 7 26.87 44.93 -23.37
C LEU A 7 27.36 43.75 -22.52
N THR A 8 27.02 43.72 -21.23
CA THR A 8 27.27 42.55 -20.37
C THR A 8 26.10 41.58 -20.47
N ILE A 9 26.36 40.38 -20.98
CA ILE A 9 25.40 39.27 -21.00
C ILE A 9 25.58 38.48 -19.70
N THR A 10 24.59 38.50 -18.82
CA THR A 10 24.56 37.68 -17.61
C THR A 10 23.91 36.34 -17.94
N LEU A 11 24.68 35.25 -17.90
CA LEU A 11 24.20 33.89 -18.10
C LEU A 11 23.65 33.36 -16.77
N TRP A 12 22.34 33.15 -16.68
CA TRP A 12 21.72 32.47 -15.54
C TRP A 12 21.81 30.95 -15.76
N LEU A 13 22.70 30.30 -15.02
CA LEU A 13 22.74 28.84 -14.95
C LEU A 13 21.68 28.39 -13.94
N THR A 14 20.50 27.99 -14.41
CA THR A 14 19.53 27.30 -13.56
C THR A 14 20.08 25.91 -13.27
N LEU A 15 20.60 25.69 -12.06
CA LEU A 15 20.75 24.36 -11.50
C LEU A 15 19.33 23.80 -11.36
N LEU A 16 18.93 22.91 -12.27
CA LEU A 16 17.82 22.01 -12.01
C LEU A 16 18.31 21.14 -10.85
N GLY A 17 17.93 21.49 -9.63
CA GLY A 17 18.00 20.56 -8.52
C GLY A 17 17.21 19.33 -8.97
N SER A 18 17.88 18.21 -9.15
CA SER A 18 17.23 16.93 -9.26
C SER A 18 16.43 16.77 -7.97
N ALA A 19 15.12 17.02 -8.03
CA ALA A 19 14.22 16.44 -7.08
C ALA A 19 14.52 14.94 -7.16
N TRP A 20 15.10 14.39 -6.09
CA TRP A 20 15.26 12.96 -6.00
C TRP A 20 13.85 12.41 -6.13
N ALA A 21 13.55 11.78 -7.27
CA ALA A 21 12.37 10.95 -7.36
C ALA A 21 12.49 9.99 -6.18
N GLN A 22 11.50 9.99 -5.30
CA GLN A 22 11.40 8.97 -4.27
C GLN A 22 11.55 7.63 -4.99
N THR A 23 12.56 6.85 -4.62
CA THR A 23 12.66 5.47 -5.10
C THR A 23 11.33 4.83 -4.79
N ASN A 24 10.69 4.21 -5.78
CA ASN A 24 9.41 3.55 -5.59
C ASN A 24 9.67 2.05 -5.61
N ASN A 25 9.92 1.52 -4.42
CA ASN A 25 10.33 0.16 -4.23
C ASN A 25 9.28 -0.58 -3.39
N ALA A 26 9.23 -1.89 -3.58
CA ALA A 26 8.57 -2.82 -2.69
C ALA A 26 9.59 -3.87 -2.20
N LEU A 27 9.17 -4.71 -1.26
CA LEU A 27 9.92 -5.91 -0.88
C LEU A 27 9.22 -7.15 -1.42
N TYR A 28 9.98 -8.00 -2.10
CA TYR A 28 9.50 -9.28 -2.64
C TYR A 28 9.74 -10.39 -1.62
N PHE A 29 8.66 -11.02 -1.14
CA PHE A 29 8.67 -12.19 -0.28
C PHE A 29 8.54 -13.45 -1.13
N ASP A 30 9.45 -14.41 -0.95
CA ASP A 30 9.56 -15.58 -1.82
C ASP A 30 8.52 -16.69 -1.56
N GLY A 31 7.77 -16.62 -0.46
CA GLY A 31 6.80 -17.65 -0.08
C GLY A 31 7.36 -18.85 0.64
N THR A 32 8.65 -18.88 0.94
CA THR A 32 9.33 -20.02 1.57
C THR A 32 9.66 -19.72 3.02
N ASN A 33 10.37 -18.62 3.27
CA ASN A 33 10.85 -18.28 4.62
C ASN A 33 11.04 -16.79 4.86
N ASP A 34 10.90 -15.92 3.85
CA ASP A 34 11.08 -14.48 3.97
C ASP A 34 10.05 -13.85 4.91
N TYR A 35 10.51 -13.02 5.86
CA TYR A 35 9.65 -12.17 6.67
C TYR A 35 10.39 -10.97 7.26
N VAL A 36 9.62 -9.93 7.61
CA VAL A 36 10.13 -8.80 8.39
C VAL A 36 9.63 -8.92 9.82
N ARG A 37 10.53 -8.88 10.80
CA ARG A 37 10.18 -8.89 12.23
C ARG A 37 10.29 -7.50 12.82
N ILE A 38 9.18 -6.99 13.35
CA ILE A 38 9.05 -5.70 14.02
C ILE A 38 8.75 -5.97 15.51
N LYS A 39 9.07 -5.02 16.40
CA LYS A 39 8.64 -5.12 17.81
C LYS A 39 7.10 -5.13 17.94
N ALA A 40 6.58 -5.34 19.14
CA ALA A 40 5.14 -5.42 19.34
C ALA A 40 4.45 -4.10 19.01
N ILE A 41 3.44 -4.15 18.13
CA ILE A 41 2.54 -3.04 17.80
C ILE A 41 1.11 -3.62 17.75
N ASN A 42 0.36 -3.46 18.83
CA ASN A 42 -0.98 -4.04 18.99
C ASN A 42 -1.91 -3.01 19.65
N PRO A 43 -2.31 -1.95 18.94
CA PRO A 43 -3.26 -0.97 19.48
C PRO A 43 -4.64 -1.60 19.73
N SER A 44 -5.41 -1.03 20.67
CA SER A 44 -6.75 -1.52 21.04
C SER A 44 -7.81 -1.27 19.97
N ASN A 45 -7.65 -0.19 19.21
CA ASN A 45 -8.41 0.15 18.00
C ASN A 45 -7.40 0.38 16.90
N PHE A 46 -7.72 0.04 15.65
CA PHE A 46 -6.72 0.09 14.60
C PHE A 46 -7.27 0.25 13.20
N THR A 47 -6.34 0.67 12.34
CA THR A 47 -6.36 0.42 10.91
C THR A 47 -5.02 -0.17 10.54
N VAL A 48 -5.03 -1.27 9.81
CA VAL A 48 -3.83 -1.85 9.20
C VAL A 48 -4.04 -1.92 7.71
N GLU A 49 -3.06 -1.50 6.94
CA GLU A 49 -3.19 -1.41 5.48
C GLU A 49 -1.85 -1.62 4.78
N ALA A 50 -1.92 -2.08 3.54
CA ALA A 50 -0.76 -2.31 2.67
C ALA A 50 -1.19 -2.32 1.20
N TRP A 51 -0.26 -1.92 0.32
CA TRP A 51 -0.31 -2.34 -1.07
C TRP A 51 0.31 -3.72 -1.20
N VAL A 52 -0.37 -4.63 -1.91
CA VAL A 52 0.13 -5.99 -2.17
C VAL A 52 0.01 -6.37 -3.62
N CYS A 53 0.97 -7.15 -4.12
CA CYS A 53 0.95 -7.76 -5.45
C CYS A 53 1.38 -9.23 -5.33
N PRO A 54 0.46 -10.13 -4.94
CA PRO A 54 0.76 -11.56 -4.79
C PRO A 54 1.08 -12.18 -6.15
N THR A 55 2.15 -12.97 -6.24
CA THR A 55 2.52 -13.70 -7.47
C THR A 55 1.96 -15.13 -7.47
N ALA A 56 1.57 -15.63 -6.30
CA ALA A 56 0.85 -16.88 -6.13
C ALA A 56 -0.41 -16.66 -5.26
N LEU A 57 -1.50 -17.30 -5.66
CA LEU A 57 -2.81 -17.27 -5.02
C LEU A 57 -3.29 -18.71 -4.76
N GLY A 58 -4.48 -18.89 -4.18
CA GLY A 58 -5.03 -20.22 -3.89
C GLY A 58 -4.55 -20.84 -2.57
N LYS A 59 -3.94 -20.04 -1.69
CA LYS A 59 -3.45 -20.46 -0.38
C LYS A 59 -3.62 -19.35 0.66
N ASP A 60 -3.71 -19.73 1.92
CA ASP A 60 -3.66 -18.76 3.01
C ASP A 60 -2.25 -18.16 3.08
N GLN A 61 -2.15 -16.84 3.14
CA GLN A 61 -0.88 -16.13 3.20
C GLN A 61 -1.00 -14.81 3.94
N ALA A 62 -0.17 -14.63 4.97
CA ALA A 62 -0.22 -13.47 5.87
C ALA A 62 0.50 -12.26 5.30
N ILE A 63 -0.17 -11.12 5.23
CA ILE A 63 0.43 -9.83 4.84
C ILE A 63 1.10 -9.22 6.07
N LEU A 64 0.35 -9.12 7.17
CA LEU A 64 0.86 -8.70 8.46
C LEU A 64 0.15 -9.46 9.59
N SER A 65 0.87 -9.82 10.65
CA SER A 65 0.33 -10.65 11.72
C SER A 65 1.02 -10.39 13.05
N THR A 66 0.23 -10.35 14.13
CA THR A 66 0.72 -10.44 15.51
C THR A 66 0.32 -11.76 16.17
N LEU A 67 -0.37 -12.66 15.45
CA LEU A 67 -0.77 -13.97 15.96
C LEU A 67 0.44 -14.90 16.11
N SER A 68 0.43 -15.69 17.17
CA SER A 68 1.56 -16.53 17.61
C SER A 68 1.06 -17.80 18.27
N THR A 69 1.79 -18.91 18.18
CA THR A 69 1.47 -20.13 18.96
C THR A 69 1.52 -19.92 20.47
N ASN A 70 2.20 -18.87 20.93
CA ASN A 70 2.40 -18.57 22.35
C ASN A 70 1.43 -17.51 22.87
N SER A 71 0.42 -17.12 22.08
CA SER A 71 -0.52 -16.07 22.45
C SER A 71 -1.90 -16.33 21.87
N ASN A 72 -2.90 -16.06 22.69
CA ASN A 72 -4.31 -16.09 22.31
C ASN A 72 -4.83 -14.65 22.18
N THR A 73 -4.07 -13.71 21.65
CA THR A 73 -4.51 -12.33 21.40
C THR A 73 -3.78 -11.78 20.18
N GLY A 74 -4.34 -10.74 19.55
CA GLY A 74 -3.73 -10.10 18.38
C GLY A 74 -4.62 -10.15 17.13
N MET A 75 -3.99 -9.78 16.01
CA MET A 75 -4.65 -9.57 14.73
C MET A 75 -3.80 -10.08 13.57
N GLU A 76 -4.44 -10.37 12.46
CA GLU A 76 -3.79 -10.73 11.20
C GLU A 76 -4.60 -10.20 10.02
N LEU A 77 -3.93 -9.52 9.10
CA LEU A 77 -4.44 -9.27 7.75
C LEU A 77 -3.79 -10.27 6.81
N HIS A 78 -4.61 -11.09 6.15
CA HIS A 78 -4.13 -12.13 5.25
C HIS A 78 -5.04 -12.26 4.02
N ILE A 79 -4.57 -13.02 3.03
CA ILE A 79 -5.37 -13.47 1.89
C ILE A 79 -5.66 -14.94 2.11
N ALA A 80 -6.94 -15.32 2.07
CA ALA A 80 -7.35 -16.71 2.22
C ALA A 80 -7.18 -17.50 0.91
N SER A 81 -7.29 -18.83 1.00
CA SER A 81 -7.20 -19.76 -0.14
C SER A 81 -8.20 -19.53 -1.29
N ASP A 82 -9.29 -18.81 -1.04
CA ASP A 82 -10.24 -18.36 -2.08
C ASP A 82 -9.90 -16.96 -2.66
N ASN A 83 -8.69 -16.46 -2.36
CA ASN A 83 -8.14 -15.17 -2.78
C ASN A 83 -8.86 -13.95 -2.21
N ILE A 84 -9.67 -14.14 -1.18
CA ILE A 84 -10.40 -13.05 -0.53
C ILE A 84 -9.58 -12.54 0.67
N PRO A 85 -9.37 -11.22 0.82
CA PRO A 85 -8.74 -10.66 2.00
C PRO A 85 -9.57 -10.89 3.28
N VAL A 86 -8.88 -11.17 4.38
CA VAL A 86 -9.48 -11.49 5.67
C VAL A 86 -8.73 -10.76 6.78
N LEU A 87 -9.49 -10.17 7.70
CA LEU A 87 -8.98 -9.77 9.01
C LEU A 87 -9.34 -10.87 10.00
N THR A 88 -8.34 -11.49 10.60
CA THR A 88 -8.52 -12.39 11.73
C THR A 88 -8.18 -11.65 13.01
N ILE A 89 -9.06 -11.70 14.00
CA ILE A 89 -8.82 -11.16 15.34
C ILE A 89 -8.96 -12.26 16.39
N HIS A 90 -8.18 -12.16 17.47
CA HIS A 90 -8.27 -13.08 18.60
C HIS A 90 -8.39 -12.35 19.94
N GLY A 91 -9.20 -12.94 20.83
CA GLY A 91 -9.69 -12.32 22.06
C GLY A 91 -9.52 -13.11 23.35
N GLY A 92 -8.54 -14.00 23.41
CA GLY A 92 -8.34 -14.96 24.50
C GLY A 92 -9.09 -16.29 24.31
N ILE A 93 -10.30 -16.26 23.75
CA ILE A 93 -11.20 -17.44 23.69
C ILE A 93 -11.24 -18.09 22.30
N GLY A 94 -11.19 -17.30 21.22
CA GLY A 94 -11.24 -17.83 19.85
C GLY A 94 -10.98 -16.77 18.78
N PHE A 95 -10.80 -17.25 17.55
CA PHE A 95 -10.63 -16.43 16.35
C PHE A 95 -11.99 -15.98 15.81
N ILE A 96 -12.03 -14.76 15.29
CA ILE A 96 -13.09 -14.32 14.38
C ILE A 96 -12.44 -13.91 13.07
N ASP A 97 -12.94 -14.46 11.97
CA ASP A 97 -12.57 -14.06 10.62
C ASP A 97 -13.60 -13.11 10.04
N ILE A 98 -13.14 -11.90 9.70
CA ILE A 98 -13.87 -10.92 8.93
C ILE A 98 -13.38 -11.04 7.49
N LYS A 99 -13.97 -11.98 6.76
CA LYS A 99 -13.68 -12.21 5.35
C LYS A 99 -14.42 -11.20 4.48
N GLY A 100 -13.69 -10.56 3.56
CA GLY A 100 -14.21 -9.69 2.52
C GLY A 100 -15.19 -10.40 1.58
N THR A 101 -15.60 -9.72 0.51
CA THR A 101 -16.45 -10.30 -0.53
C THR A 101 -15.84 -10.22 -1.93
N THR A 102 -14.67 -9.59 -2.05
CA THR A 102 -13.98 -9.37 -3.32
C THR A 102 -12.68 -10.15 -3.34
N ALA A 103 -12.58 -11.11 -4.24
CA ALA A 103 -11.32 -11.81 -4.52
C ALA A 103 -10.34 -10.88 -5.24
N ILE A 104 -9.06 -10.99 -4.91
CA ILE A 104 -7.99 -10.25 -5.59
C ILE A 104 -7.39 -11.08 -6.74
N THR A 105 -6.68 -10.40 -7.64
CA THR A 105 -6.04 -11.03 -8.81
C THR A 105 -4.53 -11.08 -8.63
N ALA A 106 -3.90 -12.19 -9.04
CA ALA A 106 -2.45 -12.33 -8.98
C ALA A 106 -1.76 -11.32 -9.90
N ASN A 107 -0.52 -10.95 -9.55
CA ASN A 107 0.32 -10.02 -10.29
C ASN A 107 -0.32 -8.64 -10.52
N THR A 108 -1.28 -8.25 -9.67
CA THR A 108 -1.96 -6.95 -9.72
C THR A 108 -1.82 -6.27 -8.37
N TRP A 109 -1.32 -5.04 -8.35
CA TRP A 109 -1.30 -4.23 -7.12
C TRP A 109 -2.73 -3.99 -6.63
N THR A 110 -2.97 -4.35 -5.38
CA THR A 110 -4.24 -4.17 -4.69
C THR A 110 -3.98 -3.56 -3.32
N HIS A 111 -4.69 -2.48 -2.99
CA HIS A 111 -4.66 -1.93 -1.66
C HIS A 111 -5.64 -2.72 -0.78
N ILE A 112 -5.16 -3.21 0.36
CA ILE A 112 -6.00 -3.91 1.33
C ILE A 112 -5.87 -3.20 2.66
N ALA A 113 -7.00 -2.82 3.24
CA ALA A 113 -7.07 -2.24 4.58
C ALA A 113 -8.09 -2.99 5.45
N ALA A 114 -7.83 -3.00 6.75
CA ALA A 114 -8.73 -3.54 7.75
C ALA A 114 -8.83 -2.60 8.95
N THR A 115 -10.05 -2.36 9.43
CA THR A 115 -10.32 -1.46 10.56
C THR A 115 -10.99 -2.21 11.70
N TYR A 116 -10.73 -1.76 12.94
CA TYR A 116 -11.41 -2.20 14.15
C TYR A 116 -11.56 -1.04 15.13
N ASN A 117 -12.79 -0.79 15.59
CA ASN A 117 -13.12 0.35 16.47
C ASN A 117 -13.55 -0.06 17.90
N GLY A 118 -13.33 -1.33 18.28
CA GLY A 118 -13.80 -1.87 19.57
C GLY A 118 -15.19 -2.50 19.52
N TYR A 119 -15.94 -2.29 18.44
CA TYR A 119 -17.33 -2.73 18.29
C TYR A 119 -17.63 -3.41 16.94
N SER A 120 -16.92 -3.01 15.89
CA SER A 120 -17.05 -3.52 14.54
C SER A 120 -15.69 -3.61 13.86
N ALA A 121 -15.57 -4.58 12.95
CA ALA A 121 -14.42 -4.75 12.07
C ALA A 121 -14.85 -4.69 10.61
N SER A 122 -14.01 -4.10 9.76
CA SER A 122 -14.29 -3.95 8.32
C SER A 122 -13.07 -4.27 7.46
N ILE A 123 -13.32 -4.73 6.23
CA ILE A 123 -12.31 -4.97 5.19
C ILE A 123 -12.56 -4.05 4.00
N TYR A 124 -11.50 -3.47 3.47
CA TYR A 124 -11.50 -2.61 2.30
C TYR A 124 -10.54 -3.17 1.25
N VAL A 125 -10.95 -3.13 -0.01
CA VAL A 125 -10.15 -3.50 -1.18
C VAL A 125 -10.19 -2.33 -2.15
N ASN A 126 -9.02 -1.77 -2.50
CA ASN A 126 -8.87 -0.56 -3.32
C ASN A 126 -9.76 0.60 -2.82
N GLY A 127 -9.80 0.80 -1.50
CA GLY A 127 -10.61 1.84 -0.85
C GLY A 127 -12.11 1.55 -0.77
N VAL A 128 -12.60 0.45 -1.37
CA VAL A 128 -14.02 0.05 -1.30
C VAL A 128 -14.24 -0.89 -0.12
N GLN A 129 -15.18 -0.56 0.78
CA GLN A 129 -15.56 -1.46 1.87
C GLN A 129 -16.27 -2.70 1.33
N THR A 130 -15.66 -3.88 1.49
CA THR A 130 -16.21 -5.16 0.99
C THR A 130 -16.94 -5.95 2.08
N LYS A 131 -16.65 -5.66 3.35
CA LYS A 131 -17.29 -6.26 4.51
C LYS A 131 -17.26 -5.32 5.70
N SER A 132 -18.30 -5.37 6.53
CA SER A 132 -18.32 -4.87 7.90
C SER A 132 -19.17 -5.79 8.77
N VAL A 133 -18.69 -6.13 9.96
CA VAL A 133 -19.40 -6.98 10.92
C VAL A 133 -19.22 -6.46 12.34
N LEU A 134 -20.18 -6.76 13.20
CA LEU A 134 -19.99 -6.60 14.64
C LEU A 134 -18.90 -7.57 15.12
N ALA A 135 -17.96 -7.03 15.87
CA ALA A 135 -16.84 -7.77 16.41
C ALA A 135 -16.39 -7.04 17.67
N ASN A 136 -16.38 -7.71 18.82
CA ASN A 136 -16.06 -7.12 20.11
C ASN A 136 -15.10 -8.00 20.93
N THR A 137 -14.48 -8.99 20.30
CA THR A 137 -13.63 -9.96 20.97
C THR A 137 -12.16 -9.62 20.90
N TYR A 138 -11.70 -8.78 19.97
CA TYR A 138 -10.27 -8.48 19.82
C TYR A 138 -9.66 -7.96 21.13
N GLN A 139 -8.50 -8.52 21.48
CA GLN A 139 -7.66 -8.02 22.55
C GLN A 139 -6.26 -7.76 22.00
N ALA A 140 -5.67 -6.65 22.43
CA ALA A 140 -4.30 -6.28 22.09
C ALA A 140 -3.31 -7.38 22.54
N GLY A 141 -2.50 -7.85 21.59
CA GLY A 141 -1.43 -8.80 21.86
C GLY A 141 -0.14 -8.17 22.39
N THR A 142 0.76 -9.02 22.88
CA THR A 142 2.13 -8.62 23.29
C THR A 142 3.19 -9.10 22.30
N GLN A 143 2.77 -9.80 21.25
CA GLN A 143 3.68 -10.42 20.29
C GLN A 143 4.18 -9.40 19.27
N ALA A 144 5.36 -9.68 18.73
CA ALA A 144 5.96 -8.95 17.63
C ALA A 144 5.02 -8.90 16.42
N LEU A 145 5.08 -7.78 15.67
CA LEU A 145 4.45 -7.67 14.37
C LEU A 145 5.36 -8.32 13.32
N TYR A 146 4.79 -9.18 12.50
CA TYR A 146 5.47 -9.80 11.36
C TYR A 146 4.84 -9.32 10.07
N LEU A 147 5.66 -9.00 9.07
CA LEU A 147 5.20 -8.81 7.69
C LEU A 147 5.60 -10.04 6.87
N GLY A 148 4.69 -10.50 6.02
CA GLY A 148 4.89 -11.65 5.14
C GLY A 148 4.81 -13.02 5.81
N ARG A 149 4.46 -13.09 7.11
CA ARG A 149 4.38 -14.34 7.86
C ARG A 149 3.38 -14.34 9.01
N ARG A 150 2.78 -15.50 9.29
CA ARG A 150 2.13 -15.86 10.57
C ARG A 150 3.01 -16.79 11.44
N LEU A 151 3.10 -16.54 12.75
CA LEU A 151 3.83 -17.39 13.72
C LEU A 151 2.98 -18.49 14.39
N MET A 152 1.68 -18.55 14.10
CA MET A 152 0.77 -19.59 14.57
C MET A 152 0.90 -20.90 13.78
N SER A 153 0.13 -21.94 14.13
CA SER A 153 0.11 -23.24 13.44
C SER A 153 -0.17 -23.10 11.94
N GLY A 154 0.47 -23.98 11.15
CA GLY A 154 0.41 -23.93 9.70
C GLY A 154 1.08 -22.68 9.13
N VAL A 155 2.36 -22.45 9.48
CA VAL A 155 3.15 -21.25 9.12
C VAL A 155 2.83 -20.79 7.69
N LEU A 156 2.22 -19.60 7.60
CA LEU A 156 1.81 -19.01 6.33
C LEU A 156 2.86 -18.00 5.90
N PHE A 157 3.38 -18.12 4.69
CA PHE A 157 4.31 -17.17 4.08
C PHE A 157 3.66 -16.48 2.88
N PHE A 158 3.85 -15.17 2.79
CA PHE A 158 3.42 -14.37 1.65
C PHE A 158 4.31 -14.63 0.44
N THR A 159 3.69 -14.67 -0.75
CA THR A 159 4.41 -14.86 -2.02
C THR A 159 4.07 -13.73 -2.97
N GLY A 160 5.00 -12.79 -3.13
CA GLY A 160 4.84 -11.62 -3.97
C GLY A 160 5.40 -10.36 -3.34
N LYS A 161 4.87 -9.20 -3.73
CA LYS A 161 5.40 -7.89 -3.31
C LYS A 161 4.48 -7.25 -2.28
N ILE A 162 5.07 -6.60 -1.28
CA ILE A 162 4.37 -5.77 -0.30
C ILE A 162 5.01 -4.37 -0.32
N ASP A 163 4.16 -3.36 -0.22
CA ASP A 163 4.54 -1.96 -0.19
C ASP A 163 3.64 -1.16 0.77
N GLU A 164 4.10 0.02 1.18
CA GLU A 164 3.33 1.05 1.89
C GLU A 164 2.53 0.54 3.10
N VAL A 165 3.17 -0.29 3.94
CA VAL A 165 2.51 -0.87 5.12
C VAL A 165 2.33 0.20 6.20
N ARG A 166 1.11 0.35 6.69
CA ARG A 166 0.78 1.32 7.76
C ARG A 166 -0.01 0.65 8.88
N VAL A 167 0.26 1.11 10.09
CA VAL A 167 -0.47 0.72 11.31
C VAL A 167 -0.92 1.98 12.04
N TRP A 168 -2.22 2.15 12.18
CA TRP A 168 -2.86 3.26 12.89
C TRP A 168 -3.43 2.77 14.21
N ASN A 169 -3.47 3.64 15.22
CA ASN A 169 -4.15 3.39 16.51
C ASN A 169 -5.63 3.82 16.54
N SER A 170 -6.18 4.12 15.37
CA SER A 170 -7.55 4.56 15.18
C SER A 170 -8.20 3.77 14.04
N SER A 171 -9.52 3.60 14.13
CA SER A 171 -10.33 3.07 13.03
C SER A 171 -10.59 4.20 12.04
N ARG A 172 -9.82 4.23 10.95
CA ARG A 172 -9.93 5.21 9.87
C ARG A 172 -11.25 4.97 9.12
N THR A 173 -11.84 6.06 8.64
CA THR A 173 -13.02 6.03 7.77
C THR A 173 -12.63 5.60 6.35
N GLN A 174 -13.62 5.23 5.54
CA GLN A 174 -13.36 4.88 4.14
C GLN A 174 -12.73 6.02 3.35
N ALA A 175 -13.20 7.26 3.54
CA ALA A 175 -12.66 8.44 2.86
C ALA A 175 -11.18 8.67 3.24
N GLU A 176 -10.87 8.53 4.52
CA GLU A 176 -9.51 8.63 5.04
C GLU A 176 -8.57 7.55 4.50
N ILE A 177 -9.07 6.33 4.26
CA ILE A 177 -8.32 5.25 3.62
C ILE A 177 -8.07 5.57 2.14
N ILE A 178 -9.08 6.05 1.42
CA ILE A 178 -8.96 6.44 0.00
C ILE A 178 -7.93 7.57 -0.17
N GLU A 179 -7.96 8.57 0.71
CA GLU A 179 -7.02 9.68 0.70
C GLU A 179 -5.59 9.19 1.00
N ALA A 180 -5.42 8.39 2.06
CA ALA A 180 -4.10 7.93 2.49
C ALA A 180 -3.46 6.95 1.49
N MET A 181 -4.22 6.05 0.86
CA MET A 181 -3.65 4.97 0.03
C MET A 181 -2.88 5.46 -1.21
N THR A 182 -3.11 6.71 -1.65
CA THR A 182 -2.43 7.35 -2.79
C THR A 182 -1.52 8.51 -2.38
N SER A 183 -1.44 8.83 -1.08
CA SER A 183 -0.68 9.97 -0.58
C SER A 183 0.67 9.55 -0.01
N ASN A 184 1.70 10.37 -0.26
CA ASN A 184 2.96 10.28 0.46
C ASN A 184 2.80 10.87 1.86
N LEU A 185 2.79 10.02 2.88
CA LEU A 185 2.69 10.45 4.27
C LEU A 185 4.04 10.90 4.81
N THR A 186 4.03 11.80 5.78
CA THR A 186 5.24 12.37 6.41
C THR A 186 5.76 11.53 7.57
N GLY A 187 4.95 10.60 8.09
CA GLY A 187 5.26 9.81 9.28
C GLY A 187 4.92 10.52 10.60
N THR A 188 4.35 11.73 10.55
CA THR A 188 3.98 12.55 11.72
C THR A 188 2.47 12.65 11.93
N GLU A 189 1.69 11.92 11.14
CA GLU A 189 0.24 11.92 11.17
C GLU A 189 -0.26 11.43 12.53
N THR A 190 -1.28 12.11 13.08
CA THR A 190 -1.83 11.74 14.38
C THR A 190 -2.41 10.33 14.33
N GLY A 191 -1.93 9.48 15.22
CA GLY A 191 -2.37 8.10 15.35
C GLY A 191 -1.66 7.10 14.43
N LEU A 192 -0.72 7.54 13.58
CA LEU A 192 0.13 6.64 12.81
C LEU A 192 1.22 6.06 13.72
N LEU A 193 1.14 4.76 13.98
CA LEU A 193 2.08 4.05 14.85
C LEU A 193 3.31 3.57 14.10
N ALA A 194 3.14 3.12 12.86
CA ALA A 194 4.23 2.69 12.00
C ALA A 194 3.88 2.91 10.54
N TYR A 195 4.88 3.26 9.75
CA TYR A 195 4.77 3.43 8.31
C TYR A 195 6.05 2.94 7.62
N TYR A 196 5.91 1.93 6.77
CA TYR A 196 7.01 1.35 6.02
C TYR A 196 6.81 1.63 4.54
N THR A 197 7.65 2.50 3.99
CA THR A 197 7.61 2.92 2.58
C THR A 197 8.36 2.00 1.63
N PHE A 198 9.10 1.02 2.16
CA PHE A 198 9.93 0.07 1.41
C PHE A 198 11.00 0.67 0.47
N ASN A 199 11.32 1.95 0.59
CA ASN A 199 12.15 2.68 -0.36
C ASN A 199 13.67 2.66 -0.09
N GLN A 200 14.17 1.71 0.71
CA GLN A 200 15.55 1.75 1.22
C GLN A 200 16.58 0.97 0.40
N GLY A 201 16.14 0.00 -0.41
CA GLY A 201 17.04 -0.79 -1.26
C GLY A 201 17.21 -0.26 -2.69
N MET A 202 18.06 -0.95 -3.44
CA MET A 202 18.19 -0.81 -4.88
C MET A 202 17.31 -1.85 -5.59
N VAL A 203 16.43 -1.40 -6.48
CA VAL A 203 15.55 -2.29 -7.27
C VAL A 203 16.37 -3.36 -7.99
N ASN A 204 16.07 -4.63 -7.70
CA ASN A 204 16.69 -5.83 -8.27
C ASN A 204 18.23 -5.91 -8.12
N GLY A 205 18.82 -5.02 -7.32
CA GLY A 205 20.26 -4.87 -7.16
C GLY A 205 20.85 -5.75 -6.06
N ASN A 206 22.12 -5.51 -5.73
CA ASN A 206 22.75 -6.10 -4.55
C ASN A 206 22.39 -5.26 -3.31
N ASN A 207 21.66 -5.89 -2.38
CA ASN A 207 21.18 -5.28 -1.15
C ASN A 207 21.67 -6.01 0.10
N SER A 208 22.77 -6.77 0.04
CA SER A 208 23.24 -7.61 1.15
C SER A 208 23.52 -6.83 2.46
N GLY A 209 23.68 -5.49 2.38
CA GLY A 209 23.81 -4.60 3.54
C GLY A 209 22.51 -3.92 4.01
N VAL A 210 21.41 -4.06 3.27
CA VAL A 210 20.12 -3.39 3.54
C VAL A 210 19.16 -4.40 4.17
N ASN A 211 19.43 -4.73 5.43
CA ASN A 211 18.69 -5.74 6.22
C ASN A 211 17.66 -5.13 7.17
N THR A 212 17.43 -3.82 7.09
CA THR A 212 16.50 -3.10 7.97
C THR A 212 15.41 -2.43 7.14
N LEU A 213 14.15 -2.70 7.49
CA LEU A 213 13.00 -1.94 7.02
C LEU A 213 12.76 -0.79 7.99
N TYR A 214 13.01 0.44 7.54
CA TYR A 214 12.89 1.61 8.41
C TYR A 214 11.44 2.04 8.54
N ASP A 215 11.02 2.31 9.78
CA ASP A 215 9.77 2.98 10.11
C ASP A 215 9.95 4.49 9.86
N ALA A 216 9.14 5.04 8.97
CA ALA A 216 9.15 6.46 8.61
C ALA A 216 8.57 7.35 9.72
N THR A 217 7.90 6.78 10.72
CA THR A 217 7.38 7.55 11.85
C THR A 217 8.46 7.89 12.87
N THR A 218 8.15 8.82 13.78
CA THR A 218 9.02 9.13 14.92
C THR A 218 9.15 8.00 15.94
N ASN A 219 8.31 6.95 15.85
CA ASN A 219 8.33 5.82 16.79
C ASN A 219 9.50 4.86 16.56
N ARG A 220 10.13 4.90 15.38
CA ARG A 220 11.30 4.11 14.99
C ARG A 220 11.10 2.62 15.27
N ASN A 221 9.93 2.10 14.93
CA ASN A 221 9.60 0.68 15.06
C ASN A 221 10.24 -0.14 13.93
N ASN A 222 11.54 0.03 13.66
CA ASN A 222 12.21 -0.59 12.53
C ASN A 222 12.07 -2.12 12.54
N GLY A 223 11.87 -2.68 11.34
CA GLY A 223 11.81 -4.12 11.11
C GLY A 223 13.16 -4.70 10.70
N SER A 224 13.45 -5.92 11.16
CA SER A 224 14.58 -6.72 10.70
C SER A 224 14.14 -7.66 9.58
N LEU A 225 14.76 -7.56 8.40
CA LEU A 225 14.56 -8.50 7.30
C LEU A 225 15.22 -9.83 7.66
N THR A 226 14.48 -10.92 7.57
CA THR A 226 14.95 -12.25 7.93
C THR A 226 14.80 -13.22 6.76
N TYR A 227 15.87 -13.96 6.46
CA TYR A 227 16.00 -14.95 5.38
C TYR A 227 15.99 -14.45 3.93
N PHE A 228 15.85 -13.15 3.72
CA PHE A 228 15.95 -12.56 2.38
C PHE A 228 17.32 -12.81 1.74
N THR A 229 17.30 -13.18 0.47
CA THR A 229 18.49 -13.34 -0.38
C THR A 229 19.17 -12.00 -0.66
N LEU A 230 18.40 -10.92 -0.74
CA LEU A 230 18.85 -9.53 -0.96
C LEU A 230 19.70 -9.35 -2.23
N SER A 231 19.41 -10.12 -3.27
CA SER A 231 19.97 -9.95 -4.61
C SER A 231 19.03 -10.49 -5.69
N GLY A 232 19.05 -9.90 -6.88
CA GLY A 232 18.19 -10.30 -7.99
C GLY A 232 16.73 -9.85 -7.84
N THR A 233 15.81 -10.50 -8.56
CA THR A 233 14.42 -10.02 -8.77
C THR A 233 13.38 -10.61 -7.81
N THR A 234 13.79 -11.46 -6.87
CA THR A 234 12.93 -12.12 -5.86
C THR A 234 13.67 -12.14 -4.53
N SER A 235 12.97 -12.25 -3.41
CA SER A 235 13.60 -12.24 -2.07
C SER A 235 14.52 -11.02 -1.89
N ASN A 236 14.07 -9.86 -2.37
CA ASN A 236 14.86 -8.64 -2.50
C ASN A 236 13.96 -7.41 -2.63
N TRP A 237 14.57 -6.23 -2.61
CA TRP A 237 13.94 -4.96 -3.00
C TRP A 237 13.68 -4.95 -4.50
N VAL A 238 12.44 -4.65 -4.90
CA VAL A 238 11.94 -4.68 -6.27
C VAL A 238 11.17 -3.40 -6.58
N GLU A 239 10.70 -3.21 -7.81
CA GLU A 239 9.84 -2.09 -8.17
C GLU A 239 8.51 -2.14 -7.40
N GLY A 240 8.14 -0.99 -6.83
CA GLY A 240 7.01 -0.80 -5.92
C GLY A 240 5.69 -0.46 -6.59
N TYR A 241 4.71 -0.06 -5.77
CA TYR A 241 3.43 0.43 -6.24
C TYR A 241 3.56 1.88 -6.71
N ASN A 242 3.29 2.14 -7.99
CA ASN A 242 3.31 3.48 -8.54
C ASN A 242 1.89 3.99 -8.82
N SER A 243 1.42 4.94 -8.01
CA SER A 243 0.16 5.66 -8.22
C SER A 243 0.09 6.38 -9.57
N ASP A 244 1.25 6.80 -10.09
CA ASP A 244 1.37 7.56 -11.34
C ASP A 244 1.45 6.64 -12.57
N SER A 245 1.65 5.32 -12.36
CA SER A 245 1.67 4.33 -13.44
C SER A 245 0.28 3.92 -13.92
N TYR A 246 -0.77 4.33 -13.20
CA TYR A 246 -2.12 4.41 -13.73
C TYR A 246 -2.32 5.80 -14.33
N THR A 247 -1.75 6.05 -15.51
CA THR A 247 -2.46 6.91 -16.45
C THR A 247 -3.70 6.15 -16.85
N ASP A 248 -4.72 6.18 -15.98
CA ASP A 248 -6.07 5.90 -16.42
C ASP A 248 -6.23 6.74 -17.67
N THR A 249 -6.46 6.08 -18.80
CA THR A 249 -6.71 6.83 -20.04
C THR A 249 -8.00 7.54 -19.75
N ILE A 250 -7.91 8.79 -19.29
CA ILE A 250 -9.06 9.64 -19.09
C ILE A 250 -9.60 9.81 -20.49
N TYR A 251 -10.63 9.03 -20.82
CA TYR A 251 -11.54 9.42 -21.87
C TYR A 251 -12.22 10.67 -21.35
N VAL A 252 -11.60 11.82 -21.60
CA VAL A 252 -12.27 13.10 -21.49
C VAL A 252 -13.32 13.04 -22.60
N TYR A 253 -14.50 12.54 -22.26
CA TYR A 253 -15.69 12.95 -22.97
C TYR A 253 -15.77 14.43 -22.68
N THR A 254 -15.30 15.23 -23.63
CA THR A 254 -15.61 16.65 -23.63
C THR A 254 -17.11 16.69 -23.75
N ASP A 255 -17.79 16.85 -22.62
CA ASP A 255 -19.18 17.22 -22.61
C ASP A 255 -19.30 18.43 -23.53
N GLN A 256 -20.19 18.26 -24.51
CA GLN A 256 -20.56 19.28 -25.46
C GLN A 256 -20.74 20.60 -24.71
N ILE A 257 -19.93 21.61 -25.01
CA ILE A 257 -20.29 22.98 -24.69
C ILE A 257 -21.53 23.27 -25.55
N VAL A 258 -22.71 23.19 -24.93
CA VAL A 258 -23.95 23.65 -25.53
C VAL A 258 -23.90 25.17 -25.52
N LEU A 259 -23.49 25.77 -26.64
CA LEU A 259 -23.85 27.14 -26.94
C LEU A 259 -25.28 27.10 -27.47
N ALA A 260 -26.24 27.48 -26.62
CA ALA A 260 -27.59 27.76 -27.08
C ALA A 260 -27.56 29.09 -27.84
N ASP A 261 -27.67 29.03 -29.17
CA ASP A 261 -28.11 30.19 -29.96
C ASP A 261 -29.64 30.29 -29.87
N THR A 262 -30.13 31.50 -29.65
CA THR A 262 -31.56 31.82 -29.57
C THR A 262 -32.10 32.03 -30.98
N ALA A 263 -32.11 30.98 -31.79
CA ALA A 263 -32.92 30.91 -33.00
C ALA A 263 -33.14 29.45 -33.39
N GLY A 264 -34.41 29.06 -33.56
CA GLY A 264 -34.81 27.68 -33.79
C GLY A 264 -34.27 27.03 -35.08
N SER A 265 -34.37 25.70 -35.09
CA SER A 265 -34.30 24.76 -36.23
C SER A 265 -32.92 24.27 -36.71
N SER A 266 -32.45 23.17 -36.11
CA SER A 266 -32.16 21.86 -36.77
C SER A 266 -31.14 21.07 -35.94
N GLN A 267 -31.43 19.79 -35.63
CA GLN A 267 -30.45 18.88 -35.04
C GLN A 267 -29.70 18.16 -36.16
N ALA A 268 -28.39 18.36 -36.26
CA ALA A 268 -27.51 17.55 -37.10
C ALA A 268 -26.73 16.56 -36.22
N PHE A 269 -26.92 15.26 -36.47
CA PHE A 269 -26.08 14.21 -35.87
C PHE A 269 -24.77 14.11 -36.66
N PHE A 270 -23.62 14.39 -36.02
CA PHE A 270 -22.30 14.08 -36.59
C PHE A 270 -21.75 12.78 -36.00
N ARG A 271 -21.39 11.83 -36.86
CA ARG A 271 -20.61 10.63 -36.51
C ARG A 271 -19.15 11.04 -36.25
N LEU A 272 -18.62 10.75 -35.07
CA LEU A 272 -17.20 10.89 -34.75
C LEU A 272 -16.37 9.87 -35.54
N PHE A 273 -15.40 10.34 -36.32
CA PHE A 273 -14.30 9.51 -36.83
C PHE A 273 -13.10 9.59 -35.88
N LYS A 274 -12.53 8.42 -35.57
CA LYS A 274 -11.28 8.27 -34.82
C LYS A 274 -10.11 8.65 -35.73
N GLN A 275 -9.31 9.65 -35.38
CA GLN A 275 -7.99 9.85 -35.99
C GLN A 275 -6.93 9.71 -34.90
N LYS A 276 -6.00 8.77 -35.10
CA LYS A 276 -4.83 8.54 -34.25
C LYS A 276 -3.79 9.61 -34.62
N LEU A 277 -3.34 10.41 -33.66
CA LEU A 277 -2.16 11.25 -33.81
C LEU A 277 -1.05 10.59 -32.98
N ASP A 278 -0.02 10.12 -33.67
CA ASP A 278 1.21 9.63 -33.08
C ASP A 278 2.14 10.84 -32.89
N TYR A 279 2.57 11.09 -31.64
CA TYR A 279 3.73 11.93 -31.31
C TYR A 279 4.70 11.09 -30.49
#